data_AF-A0A6G6SIR1-F1
#
_entry.id   AF-A0A6G6SIR1-F1
#
_cell.length_a   1.000
_cell.length_b   1.000
_cell.length_c   1.000
_cell.angle_alpha   90.00
_cell.angle_beta   90.00
_cell.angle_gamma   90.00
#
_symmetry.space_group_name_H-M   'P 1'
#
loop_
_entity.id
_entity.type
_entity.pdbx_description
1 polymer ?
#
loop_
_entity_poly.entity_id
_entity_poly.type
_entity_poly.pdbx_seq_one_letter_code
_entity_poly.pdbx_strand_id
1 'polypeptide(L)'
;MWNKDKLLKIQKDYDDAMLSYNTAKYIFIACIFGMFISFLFPHGETILFVFVTIGLCLYFFYCKDKLKKAELVMDDACKSLFGKKYKESKSDFINEIYK
;
A
#
# COMPACT_ATOMS: atom_id res chain seq x y z
N MET A 1 12.55 -22.18 -8.65
CA MET A 1 13.76 -21.42 -8.98
C MET A 1 13.34 -20.00 -9.36
N TRP A 2 13.80 -18.99 -8.61
CA TRP A 2 13.53 -17.59 -8.89
C TRP A 2 14.35 -17.13 -10.11
N ASN A 3 13.76 -16.29 -10.95
CA ASN A 3 14.43 -15.68 -12.10
C ASN A 3 14.28 -14.16 -12.00
N LYS A 4 15.22 -13.41 -12.59
CA LYS A 4 15.29 -11.94 -12.61
C LYS A 4 13.95 -11.29 -12.98
N ASP A 5 13.26 -11.80 -14.00
CA ASP A 5 11.93 -11.30 -14.40
C ASP A 5 10.85 -11.46 -13.33
N LYS A 6 10.88 -12.57 -12.59
CA LYS A 6 9.94 -12.81 -11.47
C LYS A 6 10.23 -11.89 -10.30
N LEU A 7 11.52 -11.67 -10.00
CA LEU A 7 11.97 -10.77 -8.93
C LEU A 7 11.63 -9.30 -9.23
N LEU A 8 11.82 -8.86 -10.48
CA LEU A 8 11.38 -7.54 -10.95
C LEU A 8 9.87 -7.37 -10.87
N LYS A 9 9.10 -8.41 -11.23
CA LYS A 9 7.64 -8.37 -11.16
C LYS A 9 7.13 -8.22 -9.73
N ILE A 10 7.62 -9.03 -8.78
CA ILE A 10 7.19 -8.92 -7.38
C ILE A 10 7.61 -7.58 -6.74
N GLN A 11 8.76 -7.03 -7.15
CA GLN A 11 9.17 -5.69 -6.71
C GLN A 11 8.24 -4.61 -7.25
N LYS A 12 7.89 -4.67 -8.53
CA LYS A 12 6.92 -3.74 -9.13
C LYS A 12 5.55 -3.85 -8.47
N ASP A 13 5.07 -5.07 -8.20
CA ASP A 13 3.79 -5.32 -7.53
C ASP A 13 3.79 -4.78 -6.09
N TYR A 14 4.92 -4.91 -5.39
CA TYR A 14 5.12 -4.33 -4.05
C TYR A 14 5.13 -2.80 -4.08
N ASP A 15 5.91 -2.19 -4.98
CA ASP A 15 6.01 -0.73 -5.09
C ASP A 15 4.67 -0.11 -5.51
N ASP A 16 3.92 -0.74 -6.41
CA ASP A 16 2.57 -0.32 -6.81
C ASP A 16 1.57 -0.41 -5.64
N ALA A 17 1.63 -1.49 -4.86
CA ALA A 17 0.80 -1.63 -3.66
C ALA A 17 1.16 -0.61 -2.57
N MET A 18 2.45 -0.33 -2.38
CA MET A 18 2.95 0.68 -1.44
C MET A 18 2.51 2.09 -1.85
N LEU A 19 2.61 2.42 -3.14
CA LEU A 19 2.13 3.68 -3.68
C LEU A 19 0.62 3.83 -3.49
N SER A 20 -0.16 2.80 -3.86
CA SER A 20 -1.61 2.78 -3.69
C SER A 20 -2.01 2.98 -2.22
N TYR A 21 -1.34 2.32 -1.30
CA TYR A 21 -1.58 2.47 0.14
C TYR A 21 -1.22 3.87 0.65
N ASN A 22 -0.09 4.44 0.24
CA ASN A 22 0.28 5.80 0.62
C ASN A 22 -0.71 6.83 0.07
N THR A 23 -1.12 6.70 -1.19
CA THR A 23 -2.15 7.56 -1.79
C THR A 23 -3.48 7.45 -1.04
N ALA A 24 -3.95 6.22 -0.76
CA ALA A 24 -5.15 6.00 0.04
C ALA A 24 -5.06 6.63 1.43
N LYS A 25 -3.91 6.50 2.10
CA LYS A 25 -3.64 7.12 3.40
C LYS A 25 -3.73 8.65 3.34
N TYR A 26 -3.13 9.30 2.34
CA TYR A 26 -3.19 10.75 2.19
C TYR A 26 -4.60 11.25 1.91
N ILE A 27 -5.34 10.55 1.04
CA ILE A 27 -6.75 10.90 0.75
C ILE A 27 -7.60 10.73 2.01
N PHE A 28 -7.40 9.66 2.79
CA PHE A 28 -8.10 9.44 4.04
C PHE A 28 -7.86 10.58 5.05
N ILE A 29 -6.61 11.02 5.20
CA ILE A 29 -6.26 12.17 6.06
C ILE A 29 -6.96 13.44 5.56
N ALA A 30 -6.90 13.74 4.25
CA ALA A 30 -7.55 14.90 3.67
C ALA A 30 -9.08 14.89 3.90
N CYS A 31 -9.71 13.72 3.80
CA CYS A 31 -11.15 13.58 4.06
C CYS A 31 -11.52 13.76 5.54
N ILE A 32 -10.67 13.32 6.48
CA ILE A 32 -10.88 13.62 7.91
C ILE A 32 -10.84 15.13 8.14
N PHE A 33 -9.83 15.83 7.59
CA PHE A 33 -9.75 17.29 7.67
C PHE A 33 -10.96 17.98 7.03
N GLY A 34 -11.43 17.46 5.89
CA GLY A 34 -12.64 17.93 5.22
C GLY A 34 -13.88 17.82 6.11
N MET A 35 -14.08 16.68 6.78
CA MET A 35 -15.17 16.50 7.74
C MET A 35 -15.14 17.52 8.89
N PHE A 36 -13.96 17.82 9.45
CA PHE A 36 -13.83 18.83 10.50
C PHE A 36 -14.24 20.24 10.02
N ILE A 37 -13.87 20.61 8.79
CA ILE A 37 -14.23 21.90 8.19
C ILE A 37 -15.74 21.96 7.91
N SER A 38 -16.34 20.89 7.39
CA SER A 38 -17.78 20.81 7.12
C SER A 38 -18.64 20.82 8.40
N PHE A 39 -18.09 20.39 9.54
CA PHE A 39 -18.77 20.52 10.83
C PHE A 39 -18.80 21.98 11.33
N LEU A 40 -17.80 22.78 10.99
CA LEU A 40 -17.73 24.21 11.33
C LEU A 40 -18.62 25.07 10.43
N PHE A 41 -18.88 24.63 9.19
CA PHE A 41 -19.74 25.32 8.23
C PHE A 41 -20.83 24.37 7.70
N PRO A 42 -22.00 24.29 8.36
CA PRO A 42 -23.02 23.33 8.02
C PRO A 42 -23.72 23.71 6.71
N HIS A 43 -23.24 23.17 5.59
CA HIS A 43 -24.02 23.04 4.37
C HIS A 43 -24.57 21.60 4.29
N GLY A 44 -25.82 21.44 3.85
CA GLY A 44 -26.66 20.24 3.99
C GLY A 44 -26.22 18.97 3.23
N GLU A 45 -24.93 18.73 3.04
CA GLU A 45 -24.37 17.61 2.27
C GLU A 45 -23.87 16.44 3.13
N THR A 46 -24.35 16.34 4.37
CA THR A 46 -23.92 15.32 5.35
C THR A 46 -24.05 13.89 4.83
N ILE A 47 -25.08 13.60 4.01
CA ILE A 47 -25.32 12.27 3.45
C ILE A 47 -24.21 11.87 2.46
N LEU A 48 -23.81 12.77 1.55
CA LEU A 48 -22.71 12.53 0.60
C LEU A 48 -21.39 12.29 1.35
N PHE A 49 -21.13 13.04 2.42
CA PHE A 49 -19.96 12.85 3.26
C PHE A 49 -19.88 11.47 3.92
N VAL A 50 -21.01 10.93 4.39
CA VAL A 50 -21.06 9.59 4.98
C VAL A 50 -20.70 8.52 3.95
N PHE A 51 -21.29 8.58 2.75
CA PHE A 51 -20.99 7.62 1.69
C PHE A 51 -19.54 7.70 1.20
N VAL A 52 -19.00 8.92 1.01
CA VAL A 52 -17.60 9.14 0.63
C VAL A 52 -16.66 8.56 1.69
N THR A 53 -16.95 8.79 2.97
CA THR A 53 -16.15 8.26 4.08
C THR A 53 -16.17 6.74 4.14
N ILE A 54 -17.35 6.10 3.97
CA ILE A 54 -17.46 4.63 3.93
C ILE A 54 -16.66 4.06 2.74
N GLY A 55 -16.81 4.64 1.55
CA GLY A 55 -16.07 4.22 0.36
C GLY A 55 -14.56 4.34 0.53
N LEU A 56 -14.10 5.42 1.15
CA LEU A 56 -12.68 5.64 1.46
C LEU A 56 -12.12 4.68 2.51
N CYS A 57 -12.89 4.38 3.57
CA CYS A 57 -12.52 3.37 4.55
C CYS A 57 -12.32 2.01 3.87
N LEU A 58 -13.27 1.58 3.04
CA LEU A 58 -13.19 0.32 2.29
C LEU A 58 -11.99 0.30 1.34
N TYR A 59 -11.75 1.41 0.62
CA TYR A 59 -10.60 1.54 -0.27
C TYR A 59 -9.27 1.46 0.49
N PHE A 60 -9.16 2.12 1.65
CA PHE A 60 -7.97 2.04 2.50
C PHE A 60 -7.70 0.61 3.00
N PHE A 61 -8.73 -0.10 3.48
CA PHE A 61 -8.59 -1.50 3.88
C PHE A 61 -8.17 -2.40 2.70
N TYR A 62 -8.76 -2.19 1.52
CA TYR A 62 -8.38 -2.92 0.32
C TYR A 62 -6.89 -2.69 -0.05
N CYS A 63 -6.43 -1.44 -0.05
CA CYS A 63 -5.02 -1.12 -0.32
C CYS A 63 -4.08 -1.71 0.75
N LYS A 64 -4.49 -1.69 2.02
CA LYS A 64 -3.74 -2.29 3.13
C LYS A 64 -3.58 -3.80 2.96
N ASP A 65 -4.64 -4.50 2.59
CA ASP A 65 -4.59 -5.95 2.34
C ASP A 65 -3.76 -6.29 1.09
N LYS A 66 -3.88 -5.48 0.01
CA LYS A 66 -3.04 -5.63 -1.19
C LYS A 66 -1.55 -5.48 -0.83
N LEU A 67 -1.21 -4.47 -0.03
CA LEU A 67 0.16 -4.25 0.46
C LEU A 67 0.66 -5.41 1.31
N LYS A 68 -0.15 -5.90 2.26
CA LYS A 68 0.23 -7.03 3.13
C LYS A 68 0.47 -8.32 2.35
N LYS A 69 -0.34 -8.58 1.32
CA LYS A 69 -0.12 -9.72 0.41
C LYS A 69 1.17 -9.57 -0.38
N ALA A 70 1.47 -8.37 -0.89
CA ALA A 70 2.73 -8.10 -1.58
C ALA A 70 3.93 -8.24 -0.65
N GLU A 71 3.87 -7.71 0.58
CA GLU A 71 4.90 -7.88 1.62
C GLU A 71 5.19 -9.37 1.88
N LEU A 72 4.15 -10.20 2.02
CA LEU A 72 4.32 -11.65 2.26
C LEU A 72 5.03 -12.37 1.12
N VAL A 73 4.65 -12.09 -0.13
CA VAL A 73 5.28 -12.71 -1.31
C VAL A 73 6.74 -12.28 -1.44
N MET A 74 7.02 -11.02 -1.11
CA MET A 74 8.38 -10.49 -1.13
C MET A 74 9.26 -11.07 -0.01
N ASP A 75 8.72 -11.17 1.20
CA ASP A 75 9.39 -11.79 2.34
C ASP A 75 9.66 -13.28 2.09
N ASP A 76 8.73 -14.01 1.46
CA ASP A 76 8.94 -15.42 1.11
C ASP A 76 10.03 -15.59 0.05
N ALA A 77 10.06 -14.72 -0.97
CA ALA A 77 11.13 -14.69 -1.96
C ALA A 77 12.50 -14.38 -1.33
N CYS A 78 12.57 -13.36 -0.46
CA CYS A 78 13.81 -13.00 0.24
C CYS A 78 14.26 -14.06 1.24
N LYS A 79 13.33 -14.71 1.94
CA LYS A 79 13.64 -15.80 2.86
C LYS A 79 14.17 -17.02 2.11
N SER A 80 13.62 -17.32 0.93
CA SER A 80 14.11 -18.39 0.05
C SER A 80 15.49 -18.11 -0.54
N LEU A 81 15.84 -16.85 -0.80
CA LEU A 81 17.10 -16.47 -1.45
C LEU A 81 18.22 -16.13 -0.46
N PHE A 82 17.90 -15.41 0.61
CA PHE A 82 18.87 -14.81 1.54
C PHE A 82 18.66 -15.25 3.00
N GLY A 83 17.61 -16.02 3.30
CA GLY A 83 17.28 -16.46 4.66
C GLY A 83 16.75 -15.35 5.58
N LYS A 84 16.48 -14.15 5.04
CA LYS A 84 16.08 -12.94 5.78
C LYS A 84 14.82 -12.31 5.18
N LYS A 85 14.18 -11.41 5.92
CA LYS A 85 13.03 -10.63 5.43
C LYS A 85 13.46 -9.56 4.43
N TYR A 86 12.55 -9.15 3.55
CA TYR A 86 12.82 -8.15 2.52
C TYR A 86 13.35 -6.82 3.09
N LYS A 87 12.83 -6.38 4.25
CA LYS A 87 13.32 -5.14 4.91
C LYS A 87 14.78 -5.23 5.36
N GLU A 88 15.29 -6.42 5.63
CA GLU A 88 16.66 -6.67 6.10
C GLU A 88 17.62 -6.99 4.95
N SER A 89 17.12 -7.60 3.88
CA SER A 89 17.90 -8.01 2.71
C SER A 89 17.61 -7.15 1.47
N LYS A 90 17.13 -5.91 1.65
CA LYS A 90 16.75 -5.04 0.52
C LYS A 90 17.92 -4.77 -0.42
N SER A 91 19.11 -4.54 0.14
CA SER A 91 20.35 -4.35 -0.63
C SER A 91 20.72 -5.60 -1.41
N ASP A 92 20.65 -6.77 -0.78
CA ASP A 92 21.03 -8.05 -1.37
C ASP A 92 20.07 -8.44 -2.49
N PHE A 93 18.77 -8.19 -2.30
CA PHE A 93 17.74 -8.41 -3.32
C PHE A 93 17.92 -7.52 -4.55
N ILE A 94 18.24 -6.24 -4.37
CA ILE A 94 18.57 -5.34 -5.49
C ILE A 94 19.84 -5.81 -6.19
N ASN A 95 20.86 -6.22 -5.44
CA ASN A 95 22.10 -6.70 -6.02
C ASN A 95 21.85 -7.94 -6.90
N GLU A 96 21.03 -8.89 -6.46
CA GLU A 96 20.64 -10.07 -7.23
C GLU A 96 19.86 -9.73 -8.52
N ILE A 97 19.04 -8.67 -8.50
CA ILE A 97 18.32 -8.20 -9.69
C ILE A 97 19.26 -7.52 -10.69
N TYR A 98 20.26 -6.75 -10.24
CA TYR A 98 21.09 -5.93 -11.12
C TYR A 98 22.47 -6.53 -11.44
N LYS A 99 22.84 -7.65 -10.81
CA LYS A 99 23.95 -8.52 -11.24
C LYS A 99 23.60 -9.25 -12.54
#